data_AF-A0A443QC32-F1
#
_entry.id   AF-A0A443QC32-F1
#
_cell.length_a   1.000
_cell.length_b   1.000
_cell.length_c   1.000
_cell.angle_alpha   90.00
_cell.angle_beta   90.00
_cell.angle_gamma   90.00
#
_symmetry.space_group_name_H-M   'P 1'
#
loop_
_entity.id
_entity.type
_entity.pdbx_description
1 polymer ?
#
loop_
_entity_poly.entity_id
_entity_poly.type
_entity_poly.pdbx_seq_one_letter_code
_entity_poly.pdbx_strand_id
1 'polypeptide(L)'
;IALKTVGQVADHVSLKIVDPITKKIVKIGEQGEIWVKGYCRMLGYYEDEEKTREVIDQSGWYNMGDLGVLDENGYLKIIGRTKEMIIRGGINLFPKEIEDVINTHPNVAEAYVCGVPSEKLGEEVCAWVKLKQNNEKSLSSEDIKNFCLERMSRYKCPKYVLFVDNFPLTASNKAQKFLMTQKSPYVSDKFAYTFGRSSSSLEYKTIGDHLQLAAEKYANNLAYIIDHQNIKVTFNQFDVHVNKMAYSLKNNLNLQNGDKIAIWSGNCYEWLVAQHAAFRAGLVVCPLSPLYKQNELSYALKKANVKALLLPGCESKQSSINDFHGVFQKSELDEIKKNLKHLILIDGNNSIPNFQGFEVHFFDKLLENDGNLSEEAKNSVTSDDPAALFFTSGTTGKPKGALISHYHMSNNMKFALAKGLSLNGPVSVPLPLFHAFAGIGASVYPIKHYRPI
;
A
#
# COMPACT_ATOMS: atom_id res chain seq x y z
N ILE A 1 -11.80 8.31 -23.14
CA ILE A 1 -12.19 8.86 -21.83
C ILE A 1 -11.31 8.32 -20.69
N ALA A 2 -11.14 7.00 -20.53
CA ALA A 2 -10.42 6.37 -19.41
C ALA A 2 -9.00 6.89 -19.09
N LEU A 3 -8.24 7.43 -20.05
CA LEU A 3 -6.86 7.93 -19.85
C LEU A 3 -6.73 9.25 -19.06
N LYS A 4 -7.81 9.82 -18.50
CA LYS A 4 -7.79 11.15 -17.84
C LYS A 4 -8.50 11.20 -16.48
N THR A 5 -8.84 10.06 -15.86
CA THR A 5 -9.51 10.01 -14.55
C THR A 5 -9.30 8.66 -13.88
N VAL A 6 -9.32 8.63 -12.55
CA VAL A 6 -9.32 7.40 -11.74
C VAL A 6 -10.73 6.93 -11.34
N GLY A 7 -11.77 7.54 -11.92
CA GLY A 7 -13.18 7.24 -11.63
C GLY A 7 -13.83 8.19 -10.63
N GLN A 8 -15.04 7.83 -10.19
CA GLN A 8 -15.75 8.50 -9.09
C GLN A 8 -15.36 7.89 -7.74
N VAL A 9 -15.70 8.57 -6.65
CA VAL A 9 -15.49 8.05 -5.28
C VAL A 9 -16.28 6.76 -5.03
N ALA A 10 -15.71 5.84 -4.24
CA ALA A 10 -16.36 4.58 -3.88
C ALA A 10 -17.54 4.78 -2.92
N ASP A 11 -18.50 3.86 -2.97
CA ASP A 11 -19.61 3.67 -2.03
C ASP A 11 -19.15 3.87 -0.56
N HIS A 12 -19.95 4.60 0.24
CA HIS A 12 -19.69 5.00 1.62
C HIS A 12 -18.39 5.77 1.90
N VAL A 13 -17.64 6.17 0.86
CA VAL A 13 -16.45 7.02 1.01
C VAL A 13 -16.81 8.48 0.70
N SER A 14 -16.51 9.38 1.62
CA SER A 14 -16.42 10.83 1.38
C SER A 14 -15.04 11.16 0.82
N LEU A 15 -14.99 12.07 -0.16
CA LEU A 15 -13.75 12.64 -0.69
C LEU A 15 -13.87 14.17 -0.70
N LYS A 16 -12.82 14.87 -0.28
CA LYS A 16 -12.67 16.33 -0.39
C LYS A 16 -11.30 16.67 -0.98
N ILE A 17 -11.23 17.71 -1.80
CA ILE A 17 -9.96 18.30 -2.28
C ILE A 17 -9.66 19.55 -1.45
N VAL A 18 -8.45 19.64 -0.88
CA VAL A 18 -8.10 20.62 0.16
C VAL A 18 -6.90 21.47 -0.27
N ASP A 19 -6.98 22.78 -0.12
CA ASP A 19 -5.81 23.65 -0.36
C ASP A 19 -4.73 23.35 0.71
N PRO A 20 -3.49 23.03 0.32
CA PRO A 20 -2.48 22.53 1.25
C PRO A 20 -2.03 23.54 2.32
N ILE A 21 -2.31 24.84 2.14
CA ILE A 21 -1.82 25.93 3.01
C ILE A 21 -2.91 26.39 3.97
N THR A 22 -4.09 26.70 3.46
CA THR A 22 -5.25 27.20 4.22
C THR A 22 -6.07 26.07 4.86
N LYS A 23 -5.87 24.83 4.42
CA LYS A 23 -6.63 23.62 4.79
C LYS A 23 -8.15 23.73 4.60
N LYS A 24 -8.59 24.64 3.71
CA LYS A 24 -9.99 24.77 3.27
C LYS A 24 -10.26 23.89 2.05
N ILE A 25 -11.51 23.48 1.86
CA ILE A 25 -11.93 22.75 0.65
C ILE A 25 -11.90 23.73 -0.53
N VAL A 26 -11.32 23.32 -1.66
CA VAL A 26 -11.24 24.11 -2.89
C VAL A 26 -12.55 24.01 -3.70
N LYS A 27 -12.69 24.78 -4.79
CA LYS A 27 -13.84 24.66 -5.71
C LYS A 27 -13.71 23.41 -6.61
N ILE A 28 -14.82 22.93 -7.15
CA ILE A 28 -14.78 21.97 -8.27
C ILE A 28 -13.92 22.55 -9.42
N GLY A 29 -13.06 21.72 -10.00
CA GLY A 29 -12.08 22.13 -11.01
C GLY A 29 -10.76 22.66 -10.45
N GLU A 30 -10.71 23.10 -9.19
CA GLU A 30 -9.46 23.52 -8.53
C GLU A 30 -8.66 22.33 -7.97
N GLN A 31 -7.35 22.51 -7.87
CA GLN A 31 -6.41 21.47 -7.44
C GLN A 31 -6.05 21.62 -5.96
N GLY A 32 -5.94 20.49 -5.26
CA GLY A 32 -5.47 20.43 -3.88
C GLY A 32 -5.08 19.01 -3.46
N GLU A 33 -4.81 18.82 -2.17
CA GLU A 33 -4.58 17.52 -1.54
C GLU A 33 -5.86 16.68 -1.57
N ILE A 34 -5.73 15.38 -1.86
CA ILE A 34 -6.84 14.42 -1.83
C ILE A 34 -7.00 13.90 -0.40
N TRP A 35 -8.13 14.21 0.23
CA TRP A 35 -8.49 13.73 1.56
C TRP A 35 -9.74 12.84 1.48
N VAL A 36 -9.69 11.66 2.09
CA VAL A 36 -10.77 10.65 2.07
C VAL A 36 -11.25 10.28 3.47
N LYS A 37 -12.51 9.88 3.61
CA LYS A 37 -13.08 9.37 4.87
C LYS A 37 -14.10 8.28 4.58
N GLY A 38 -13.97 7.14 5.24
CA GLY A 38 -14.82 5.96 5.07
C GLY A 38 -14.18 4.73 5.70
N TYR A 39 -14.68 3.53 5.37
CA TYR A 39 -14.07 2.26 5.81
C TYR A 39 -12.66 2.04 5.25
N CYS A 40 -12.32 2.65 4.11
CA CYS A 40 -11.09 2.40 3.36
C CYS A 40 -9.84 3.13 3.89
N ARG A 41 -9.89 3.74 5.08
CA ARG A 41 -8.72 4.34 5.74
C ARG A 41 -8.01 3.32 6.64
N MET A 42 -6.70 3.43 6.79
CA MET A 42 -5.97 2.70 7.82
C MET A 42 -6.40 3.17 9.23
N LEU A 43 -6.19 2.34 10.26
CA LEU A 43 -6.37 2.76 11.66
C LEU A 43 -5.33 3.84 12.03
N GLY A 44 -4.10 3.68 11.55
CA GLY A 44 -2.97 4.57 11.78
C GLY A 44 -1.64 3.87 11.46
N TYR A 45 -0.53 4.52 11.81
CA TYR A 45 0.80 3.90 11.79
C TYR A 45 1.13 3.27 13.16
N TYR A 46 1.63 2.03 13.12
CA TYR A 46 1.89 1.22 14.32
C TYR A 46 2.98 1.83 15.20
N GLU A 47 2.63 2.14 16.45
CA GLU A 47 3.48 2.85 17.43
C GLU A 47 4.11 4.13 16.82
N ASP A 48 3.33 4.89 16.04
CA ASP A 48 3.74 6.15 15.42
C ASP A 48 2.53 7.11 15.36
N GLU A 49 2.14 7.59 16.56
CA GLU A 49 0.97 8.46 16.75
C GLU A 49 1.21 9.88 16.18
N GLU A 50 2.47 10.34 16.15
CA GLU A 50 2.86 11.61 15.52
C GLU A 50 2.57 11.56 14.01
N LYS A 51 3.12 10.58 13.30
CA LYS A 51 2.86 10.46 11.85
C LYS A 51 1.45 9.99 11.53
N THR A 52 0.73 9.42 12.48
CA THR A 52 -0.72 9.18 12.35
C THR A 52 -1.47 10.51 12.32
N ARG A 53 -1.19 11.44 13.25
CA ARG A 53 -1.81 12.77 13.30
C ARG A 53 -1.39 13.70 12.15
N GLU A 54 -0.22 13.49 11.53
CA GLU A 54 0.16 14.20 10.30
C GLU A 54 -0.80 13.92 9.13
N VAL A 55 -1.42 12.74 9.08
CA VAL A 55 -2.21 12.28 7.93
C VAL A 55 -3.67 11.96 8.24
N ILE A 56 -4.06 11.71 9.50
CA ILE A 56 -5.45 11.51 9.92
C ILE A 56 -5.88 12.62 10.88
N ASP A 57 -6.92 13.39 10.51
CA ASP A 57 -7.48 14.44 11.36
C ASP A 57 -8.43 13.89 12.45
N GLN A 58 -8.73 14.73 13.46
CA GLN A 58 -9.67 14.40 14.55
C GLN A 58 -11.11 14.13 14.07
N SER A 59 -11.46 14.56 12.85
CA SER A 59 -12.73 14.26 12.19
C SER A 59 -12.70 12.95 11.39
N GLY A 60 -11.58 12.21 11.42
CA GLY A 60 -11.41 10.92 10.76
C GLY A 60 -11.12 10.98 9.27
N TRP A 61 -10.76 12.15 8.71
CA TRP A 61 -10.28 12.24 7.33
C TRP A 61 -8.81 11.85 7.23
N TYR A 62 -8.47 11.07 6.22
CA TYR A 62 -7.12 10.66 5.84
C TYR A 62 -6.64 11.45 4.61
N ASN A 63 -5.56 12.21 4.76
CA ASN A 63 -4.83 12.86 3.67
C ASN A 63 -3.93 11.82 2.98
N MET A 64 -4.18 11.55 1.70
CA MET A 64 -3.41 10.56 0.93
C MET A 64 -1.96 11.02 0.64
N GLY A 65 -1.69 12.33 0.77
CA GLY A 65 -0.44 12.97 0.34
C GLY A 65 -0.39 13.25 -1.17
N ASP A 66 -1.41 12.83 -1.91
CA ASP A 66 -1.52 12.96 -3.36
C ASP A 66 -2.35 14.19 -3.75
N LEU A 67 -2.06 14.78 -4.91
CA LEU A 67 -2.75 15.97 -5.44
C LEU A 67 -3.75 15.58 -6.51
N GLY A 68 -4.90 16.25 -6.54
CA GLY A 68 -5.90 16.03 -7.58
C GLY A 68 -6.91 17.16 -7.76
N VAL A 69 -7.76 16.97 -8.78
CA VAL A 69 -8.91 17.79 -9.14
C VAL A 69 -10.15 16.90 -9.19
N LEU A 70 -11.24 17.38 -8.62
CA LEU A 70 -12.58 16.81 -8.79
C LEU A 70 -13.34 17.63 -9.83
N ASP A 71 -13.93 16.99 -10.85
CA ASP A 71 -14.79 17.68 -11.82
C ASP A 71 -16.28 17.72 -11.42
N GLU A 72 -17.08 18.44 -12.20
CA GLU A 72 -18.50 18.68 -11.93
C GLU A 72 -19.37 17.41 -11.93
N ASN A 73 -18.87 16.32 -12.52
CA ASN A 73 -19.51 15.01 -12.56
C ASN A 73 -18.98 14.09 -11.44
N GLY A 74 -18.17 14.62 -10.52
CA GLY A 74 -17.62 13.88 -9.39
C GLY A 74 -16.48 12.92 -9.75
N TYR A 75 -15.90 13.04 -10.96
CA TYR A 75 -14.74 12.23 -11.36
C TYR A 75 -13.45 12.85 -10.85
N LEU A 76 -12.62 12.01 -10.22
CA LEU A 76 -11.32 12.39 -9.69
C LEU A 76 -10.23 12.27 -10.76
N LYS A 77 -9.31 13.23 -10.76
CA LYS A 77 -8.06 13.19 -11.53
C LYS A 77 -6.90 13.36 -10.56
N ILE A 78 -6.01 12.37 -10.47
CA ILE A 78 -4.74 12.50 -9.74
C ILE A 78 -3.75 13.21 -10.66
N ILE A 79 -3.05 14.22 -10.14
CA ILE A 79 -2.21 15.15 -10.92
C ILE A 79 -0.72 15.04 -10.53
N GLY A 80 -0.42 14.53 -9.34
CA GLY A 80 0.94 14.33 -8.84
C GLY A 80 0.95 14.14 -7.32
N ARG A 81 2.10 14.33 -6.68
CA ARG A 81 2.23 14.21 -5.22
C ARG A 81 2.60 15.53 -4.55
N THR A 82 2.12 15.74 -3.33
CA THR A 82 2.26 17.04 -2.63
C THR A 82 3.73 17.43 -2.33
N LYS A 83 4.66 16.48 -2.42
CA LYS A 83 6.10 16.67 -2.19
C LYS A 83 6.91 17.13 -3.42
N GLU A 84 6.26 17.34 -4.57
CA GLU A 84 6.93 17.55 -5.88
C GLU A 84 6.52 18.88 -6.57
N MET A 85 6.06 19.87 -5.81
CA MET A 85 5.52 21.14 -6.31
C MET A 85 6.56 22.28 -6.29
N ILE A 86 6.64 23.08 -7.37
CA ILE A 86 7.46 24.30 -7.45
C ILE A 86 6.61 25.52 -7.08
N ILE A 87 7.21 26.52 -6.43
CA ILE A 87 6.54 27.79 -6.15
C ILE A 87 7.44 28.93 -6.66
N ARG A 88 6.96 29.88 -7.48
CA ARG A 88 7.80 30.93 -8.08
C ARG A 88 7.17 32.30 -7.96
N GLY A 89 7.76 33.19 -7.16
CA GLY A 89 7.20 34.53 -6.89
C GLY A 89 5.78 34.50 -6.31
N GLY A 90 5.40 33.40 -5.64
CA GLY A 90 4.05 33.14 -5.15
C GLY A 90 3.11 32.38 -6.10
N ILE A 91 3.57 32.06 -7.32
CA ILE A 91 2.78 31.29 -8.28
C ILE A 91 3.07 29.79 -8.12
N ASN A 92 2.04 28.94 -8.13
CA ASN A 92 2.20 27.48 -8.23
C ASN A 92 2.70 27.10 -9.63
N LEU A 93 3.75 26.28 -9.70
CA LEU A 93 4.24 25.68 -10.93
C LEU A 93 4.39 24.18 -10.74
N PHE A 94 3.84 23.41 -11.67
CA PHE A 94 3.88 21.95 -11.62
C PHE A 94 4.91 21.46 -12.62
N PRO A 95 5.95 20.70 -12.20
CA PRO A 95 6.97 20.18 -13.11
C PRO A 95 6.38 19.56 -14.36
N LYS A 96 5.40 18.66 -14.17
CA LYS A 96 4.86 17.83 -15.24
C LYS A 96 4.25 18.60 -16.41
N GLU A 97 3.64 19.76 -16.17
CA GLU A 97 3.11 20.63 -17.23
C GLU A 97 4.22 21.17 -18.14
N ILE A 98 5.37 21.50 -17.55
CA ILE A 98 6.52 22.08 -18.24
C ILE A 98 7.34 20.97 -18.91
N GLU A 99 7.48 19.82 -18.23
CA GLU A 99 8.05 18.59 -18.77
C GLU A 99 7.32 18.12 -20.02
N ASP A 100 5.99 18.00 -19.97
CA ASP A 100 5.21 17.46 -21.09
C ASP A 100 5.33 18.32 -22.34
N VAL A 101 5.51 19.65 -22.19
CA VAL A 101 5.86 20.52 -23.32
C VAL A 101 7.29 20.26 -23.81
N ILE A 102 8.30 20.25 -22.94
CA ILE A 102 9.71 20.06 -23.35
C ILE A 102 9.96 18.68 -24.00
N ASN A 103 9.28 17.64 -23.50
CA ASN A 103 9.34 16.29 -24.06
C ASN A 103 8.69 16.18 -25.46
N THR A 104 7.91 17.17 -25.92
CA THR A 104 7.47 17.24 -27.33
C THR A 104 8.53 17.78 -28.30
N HIS A 105 9.65 18.35 -27.80
CA HIS A 105 10.71 18.87 -28.67
C HIS A 105 11.40 17.70 -29.42
N PRO A 106 11.45 17.69 -30.78
CA PRO A 106 11.85 16.51 -31.55
C PRO A 106 13.20 15.87 -31.14
N ASN A 107 14.18 16.71 -30.78
CA ASN A 107 15.54 16.28 -30.46
C ASN A 107 15.73 15.84 -28.99
N VAL A 108 14.76 16.11 -28.11
CA VAL A 108 14.80 15.72 -26.68
C VAL A 108 14.41 14.26 -26.55
N ALA A 109 15.15 13.50 -25.74
CA ALA A 109 14.81 12.14 -25.36
C ALA A 109 13.92 12.13 -24.11
N GLU A 110 14.32 12.91 -23.11
CA GLU A 110 13.67 12.98 -21.81
C GLU A 110 14.02 14.32 -21.12
N ALA A 111 13.06 14.89 -20.40
CA ALA A 111 13.25 16.08 -19.58
C ALA A 111 12.39 16.01 -18.32
N TYR A 112 13.01 16.33 -17.17
CA TYR A 112 12.34 16.56 -15.89
C TYR A 112 12.57 18.00 -15.44
N VAL A 113 11.67 18.54 -14.62
CA VAL A 113 11.67 19.93 -14.19
C VAL A 113 11.69 20.01 -12.66
N CYS A 114 12.42 20.97 -12.10
CA CYS A 114 12.57 21.10 -10.66
C CYS A 114 12.48 22.56 -10.18
N GLY A 115 12.09 22.70 -8.92
CA GLY A 115 12.00 23.99 -8.23
C GLY A 115 13.37 24.38 -7.71
N VAL A 116 13.84 25.56 -8.11
CA VAL A 116 15.22 25.97 -7.88
C VAL A 116 15.28 27.42 -7.38
N PRO A 117 15.80 27.71 -6.18
CA PRO A 117 15.81 29.05 -5.58
C PRO A 117 16.21 30.28 -6.39
N SER A 118 15.73 31.41 -5.86
CA SER A 118 16.11 32.78 -6.20
C SER A 118 15.79 33.68 -5.02
N GLU A 119 16.79 34.43 -4.54
CA GLU A 119 16.65 35.44 -3.46
C GLU A 119 15.53 36.45 -3.73
N LYS A 120 15.19 36.67 -5.02
CA LYS A 120 14.16 37.61 -5.47
C LYS A 120 12.75 37.01 -5.60
N LEU A 121 12.62 35.70 -5.81
CA LEU A 121 11.33 35.04 -6.13
C LEU A 121 11.02 33.82 -5.25
N GLY A 122 11.87 33.50 -4.28
CA GLY A 122 11.85 32.21 -3.59
C GLY A 122 12.51 31.14 -4.47
N GLU A 123 11.87 30.75 -5.58
CA GLU A 123 12.39 29.82 -6.58
C GLU A 123 12.09 30.33 -8.00
N GLU A 124 12.69 29.63 -8.95
CA GLU A 124 12.66 29.72 -10.40
C GLU A 124 12.45 28.29 -10.94
N VAL A 125 12.23 28.18 -12.24
CA VAL A 125 12.13 26.87 -12.91
C VAL A 125 13.50 26.50 -13.50
N CYS A 126 14.01 25.32 -13.16
CA CYS A 126 15.06 24.66 -13.94
C CYS A 126 14.47 23.43 -14.63
N ALA A 127 14.44 23.48 -15.96
CA ALA A 127 14.40 22.25 -16.73
C ALA A 127 15.81 21.71 -16.85
N TRP A 128 15.92 20.39 -16.91
CA TRP A 128 17.14 19.73 -17.34
C TRP A 128 16.77 18.74 -18.44
N VAL A 129 17.66 18.54 -19.41
CA VAL A 129 17.28 17.97 -20.71
C VAL A 129 18.31 16.96 -21.20
N LYS A 130 17.85 15.75 -21.50
CA LYS A 130 18.61 14.67 -22.13
C LYS A 130 18.26 14.60 -23.61
N LEU A 131 19.26 14.63 -24.48
CA LEU A 131 19.07 14.59 -25.94
C LEU A 131 19.03 13.16 -26.48
N LYS A 132 18.39 12.96 -27.63
CA LYS A 132 18.43 11.69 -28.38
C LYS A 132 19.85 11.47 -28.94
N GLN A 133 20.32 10.22 -28.94
CA GLN A 133 21.71 9.87 -29.24
C GLN A 133 22.15 10.14 -30.69
N ASN A 134 21.20 10.21 -31.64
CA ASN A 134 21.49 10.40 -33.08
C ASN A 134 21.15 11.83 -33.56
N ASN A 135 21.53 12.86 -32.80
CA ASN A 135 21.33 14.27 -33.19
C ASN A 135 22.60 14.85 -33.84
N GLU A 136 22.52 15.20 -35.13
CA GLU A 136 23.60 15.89 -35.86
C GLU A 136 23.68 17.41 -35.56
N LYS A 137 22.76 17.96 -34.77
CA LYS A 137 22.76 19.36 -34.33
C LYS A 137 22.81 19.46 -32.81
N SER A 138 23.79 20.21 -32.31
CA SER A 138 23.87 20.66 -30.93
C SER A 138 22.69 21.61 -30.62
N LEU A 139 21.87 21.25 -29.62
CA LEU A 139 20.80 22.12 -29.13
C LEU A 139 21.35 23.06 -28.04
N SER A 140 20.99 24.35 -28.07
CA SER A 140 21.40 25.33 -27.06
C SER A 140 20.34 25.51 -25.97
N SER A 141 20.74 26.12 -24.85
CA SER A 141 19.83 26.34 -23.72
C SER A 141 18.77 27.41 -24.03
N GLU A 142 19.04 28.28 -25.00
CA GLU A 142 18.10 29.30 -25.46
C GLU A 142 17.08 28.71 -26.45
N ASP A 143 17.43 27.67 -27.22
CA ASP A 143 16.48 26.99 -28.12
C ASP A 143 15.33 26.36 -27.33
N ILE A 144 15.63 25.67 -26.23
CA ILE A 144 14.61 25.11 -25.32
C ILE A 144 13.78 26.22 -24.67
N LYS A 145 14.39 27.34 -24.25
CA LYS A 145 13.65 28.47 -23.66
C LYS A 145 12.72 29.11 -24.68
N ASN A 146 13.17 29.34 -25.91
CA ASN A 146 12.36 29.89 -27.00
C ASN A 146 11.22 28.92 -27.37
N PHE A 147 11.51 27.63 -27.48
CA PHE A 147 10.51 26.59 -27.69
C PHE A 147 9.44 26.56 -26.56
N CYS A 148 9.83 26.81 -25.31
CA CYS A 148 8.88 27.02 -24.22
C CYS A 148 8.12 28.35 -24.36
N LEU A 149 8.78 29.47 -24.64
CA LEU A 149 8.17 30.81 -24.74
C LEU A 149 7.11 30.91 -25.85
N GLU A 150 7.27 30.14 -26.92
CA GLU A 150 6.26 29.96 -27.99
C GLU A 150 5.01 29.18 -27.54
N ARG A 151 5.11 28.36 -26.47
CA ARG A 151 4.12 27.32 -26.11
C ARG A 151 3.54 27.45 -24.69
N MET A 152 4.17 28.22 -23.80
CA MET A 152 3.70 28.48 -22.44
C MET A 152 4.07 29.90 -21.97
N SER A 153 3.33 30.43 -21.00
CA SER A 153 3.60 31.77 -20.46
C SER A 153 5.02 31.91 -19.87
N ARG A 154 5.64 33.09 -20.04
CA ARG A 154 7.03 33.40 -19.60
C ARG A 154 7.34 33.11 -18.12
N TYR A 155 6.33 33.07 -17.24
CA TYR A 155 6.52 32.71 -15.82
C TYR A 155 6.56 31.19 -15.56
N LYS A 156 6.07 30.35 -16.50
CA LYS A 156 6.23 28.88 -16.48
C LYS A 156 7.54 28.43 -17.15
N CYS A 157 8.00 29.20 -18.13
CA CYS A 157 9.21 28.90 -18.89
C CYS A 157 10.44 28.69 -17.97
N PRO A 158 11.28 27.68 -18.24
CA PRO A 158 12.55 27.49 -17.53
C PRO A 158 13.42 28.74 -17.62
N LYS A 159 13.90 29.23 -16.47
CA LYS A 159 14.95 30.27 -16.45
C LYS A 159 16.32 29.65 -16.73
N TYR A 160 16.50 28.44 -16.22
CA TYR A 160 17.69 27.62 -16.41
C TYR A 160 17.31 26.38 -17.21
N VAL A 161 18.13 26.03 -18.20
CA VAL A 161 18.05 24.78 -18.97
C VAL A 161 19.44 24.17 -18.93
N LEU A 162 19.55 23.00 -18.30
CA LEU A 162 20.83 22.29 -18.14
C LEU A 162 20.82 21.01 -18.98
N PHE A 163 21.66 20.94 -20.01
CA PHE A 163 21.92 19.70 -20.73
C PHE A 163 22.96 18.89 -19.98
N VAL A 164 22.60 17.65 -19.68
CA VAL A 164 23.37 16.71 -18.87
C VAL A 164 22.81 15.31 -19.10
N ASP A 165 23.36 14.34 -18.37
CA ASP A 165 22.73 13.04 -18.18
C ASP A 165 21.74 12.96 -16.99
N ASN A 166 21.92 13.71 -15.87
CA ASN A 166 21.03 13.72 -14.66
C ASN A 166 21.13 15.01 -13.75
N PHE A 167 20.14 15.22 -12.85
CA PHE A 167 19.71 16.54 -12.24
C PHE A 167 19.82 16.56 -10.67
N PRO A 168 19.32 17.53 -9.80
CA PRO A 168 18.52 18.79 -9.93
C PRO A 168 19.00 20.02 -9.02
N LEU A 169 18.10 20.96 -8.61
CA LEU A 169 18.21 22.10 -7.62
C LEU A 169 18.79 23.49 -8.08
N THR A 170 18.69 24.53 -7.23
CA THR A 170 19.72 25.61 -7.09
C THR A 170 20.06 25.85 -5.61
N ALA A 171 21.24 26.41 -5.38
CA ALA A 171 21.71 27.32 -4.31
C ALA A 171 21.14 27.31 -2.86
N SER A 172 19.84 27.15 -2.56
CA SER A 172 19.27 27.38 -1.20
C SER A 172 17.86 26.81 -0.84
N ASN A 173 17.25 25.96 -1.68
CA ASN A 173 15.88 25.38 -1.66
C ASN A 173 14.71 26.09 -0.86
N LYS A 174 13.80 26.89 -1.48
CA LYS A 174 12.34 27.18 -1.11
C LYS A 174 11.69 28.47 -1.68
N ALA A 175 10.34 28.52 -1.80
CA ALA A 175 9.57 29.73 -2.17
C ALA A 175 8.19 30.01 -1.50
N GLN A 176 7.56 31.17 -1.80
CA GLN A 176 6.64 31.89 -0.88
C GLN A 176 5.40 32.54 -1.57
N LYS A 177 4.19 32.47 -0.96
CA LYS A 177 2.86 32.74 -1.59
C LYS A 177 1.94 33.83 -0.99
N PHE A 178 2.27 34.40 0.16
CA PHE A 178 1.31 35.00 1.11
C PHE A 178 0.35 36.09 0.57
N LEU A 179 0.75 36.91 -0.41
CA LEU A 179 0.03 38.15 -0.77
C LEU A 179 -1.30 37.95 -1.55
N MET A 180 -1.60 36.75 -2.03
CA MET A 180 -2.71 36.53 -2.98
C MET A 180 -4.09 36.32 -2.30
N THR A 181 -4.15 36.12 -0.99
CA THR A 181 -5.34 35.58 -0.30
C THR A 181 -6.39 36.62 0.13
N GLN A 182 -6.09 37.92 0.14
CA GLN A 182 -6.91 38.94 0.83
C GLN A 182 -8.01 39.65 -0.01
N LYS A 183 -8.23 39.33 -1.30
CA LYS A 183 -9.04 40.18 -2.21
C LYS A 183 -10.13 39.49 -3.04
N SER A 184 -10.73 38.39 -2.56
CA SER A 184 -11.75 37.64 -3.31
C SER A 184 -13.13 37.62 -2.62
N PRO A 185 -14.24 37.77 -3.37
CA PRO A 185 -15.60 37.77 -2.80
C PRO A 185 -16.11 36.36 -2.46
N TYR A 186 -17.14 36.30 -1.62
CA TYR A 186 -17.83 35.06 -1.27
C TYR A 186 -18.71 34.59 -2.45
N VAL A 187 -18.42 33.41 -3.00
CA VAL A 187 -19.23 32.77 -4.04
C VAL A 187 -19.82 31.48 -3.48
N SER A 188 -21.06 31.17 -3.86
CA SER A 188 -21.72 29.88 -3.55
C SER A 188 -21.16 28.77 -4.45
N ASP A 189 -19.85 28.53 -4.37
CA ASP A 189 -19.17 27.51 -5.15
C ASP A 189 -19.65 26.12 -4.77
N LYS A 190 -19.78 25.23 -5.76
CA LYS A 190 -19.73 23.79 -5.50
C LYS A 190 -18.29 23.48 -5.07
N PHE A 191 -18.09 23.34 -3.76
CA PHE A 191 -16.83 22.84 -3.21
C PHE A 191 -16.50 21.46 -3.81
N ALA A 192 -15.21 21.17 -3.96
CA ALA A 192 -14.69 19.89 -4.42
C ALA A 192 -14.85 18.80 -3.33
N TYR A 193 -16.11 18.46 -3.07
CA TYR A 193 -16.56 17.43 -2.14
C TYR A 193 -17.49 16.46 -2.87
N THR A 194 -17.33 15.16 -2.64
CA THR A 194 -18.26 14.13 -3.10
C THR A 194 -18.38 13.00 -2.07
N PHE A 195 -19.46 12.23 -2.15
CA PHE A 195 -19.72 11.08 -1.29
C PHE A 195 -20.36 9.96 -2.11
N GLY A 196 -19.79 8.75 -2.06
CA GLY A 196 -20.32 7.59 -2.73
C GLY A 196 -21.60 7.11 -2.05
N ARG A 197 -22.75 7.43 -2.65
CA ARG A 197 -24.04 6.90 -2.18
C ARG A 197 -24.15 5.42 -2.54
N SER A 198 -24.61 4.60 -1.61
CA SER A 198 -24.91 3.19 -1.86
C SER A 198 -26.26 2.80 -1.27
N SER A 199 -26.94 1.85 -1.93
CA SER A 199 -28.10 1.14 -1.38
C SER A 199 -27.70 -0.09 -0.55
N SER A 200 -26.44 -0.53 -0.62
CA SER A 200 -25.93 -1.69 0.12
C SER A 200 -25.30 -1.26 1.43
N SER A 201 -25.75 -1.80 2.56
CA SER A 201 -25.18 -1.49 3.88
C SER A 201 -23.70 -1.91 4.01
N LEU A 202 -22.97 -1.18 4.83
CA LEU A 202 -21.67 -1.59 5.36
C LEU A 202 -21.83 -2.86 6.21
N GLU A 203 -20.81 -3.71 6.25
CA GLU A 203 -20.80 -4.94 7.04
C GLU A 203 -19.85 -4.82 8.23
N TYR A 204 -20.32 -5.31 9.38
CA TYR A 204 -19.56 -5.42 10.62
C TYR A 204 -19.39 -6.92 10.91
N LYS A 205 -18.40 -7.52 10.23
CA LYS A 205 -18.00 -8.93 10.31
C LYS A 205 -16.49 -9.05 10.25
N THR A 206 -15.93 -10.03 10.97
CA THR A 206 -14.51 -10.39 10.83
C THR A 206 -14.27 -11.14 9.52
N ILE A 207 -13.01 -11.26 9.10
CA ILE A 207 -12.65 -12.13 7.97
C ILE A 207 -12.82 -13.62 8.34
N GLY A 208 -12.74 -13.96 9.64
CA GLY A 208 -13.08 -15.29 10.14
C GLY A 208 -14.56 -15.64 9.96
N ASP A 209 -15.46 -14.69 10.20
CA ASP A 209 -16.92 -14.83 10.01
C ASP A 209 -17.24 -15.04 8.53
N HIS A 210 -16.64 -14.23 7.65
CA HIS A 210 -16.86 -14.30 6.20
C HIS A 210 -16.44 -15.65 5.64
N LEU A 211 -15.29 -16.18 6.08
CA LEU A 211 -14.87 -17.51 5.70
C LEU A 211 -15.85 -18.58 6.22
N GLN A 212 -16.31 -18.49 7.47
CA GLN A 212 -17.26 -19.46 8.02
C GLN A 212 -18.58 -19.45 7.24
N LEU A 213 -19.16 -18.27 7.00
CA LEU A 213 -20.39 -18.11 6.21
C LEU A 213 -20.21 -18.59 4.75
N ALA A 214 -19.01 -18.44 4.18
CA ALA A 214 -18.69 -18.98 2.86
C ALA A 214 -18.53 -20.52 2.88
N ALA A 215 -17.97 -21.10 3.94
CA ALA A 215 -17.88 -22.54 4.14
C ALA A 215 -19.26 -23.19 4.34
N GLU A 216 -20.14 -22.56 5.14
CA GLU A 216 -21.52 -23.00 5.32
C GLU A 216 -22.32 -22.94 4.00
N LYS A 217 -22.19 -21.86 3.24
CA LYS A 217 -22.99 -21.60 2.03
C LYS A 217 -22.44 -22.23 0.74
N TYR A 218 -21.12 -22.41 0.64
CA TYR A 218 -20.42 -22.83 -0.57
C TYR A 218 -19.47 -24.02 -0.31
N ALA A 219 -19.72 -24.83 0.73
CA ALA A 219 -18.91 -25.94 1.23
C ALA A 219 -18.12 -26.76 0.18
N ASN A 220 -18.77 -27.12 -0.92
CA ASN A 220 -18.25 -28.00 -1.97
C ASN A 220 -17.67 -27.24 -3.18
N ASN A 221 -17.83 -25.92 -3.25
CA ASN A 221 -17.21 -25.10 -4.29
C ASN A 221 -15.71 -24.98 -4.01
N LEU A 222 -14.90 -24.94 -5.08
CA LEU A 222 -13.47 -24.66 -4.96
C LEU A 222 -13.26 -23.25 -4.39
N ALA A 223 -12.50 -23.17 -3.31
CA ALA A 223 -11.94 -21.93 -2.80
C ALA A 223 -10.62 -21.66 -3.55
N TYR A 224 -9.57 -22.43 -3.26
CA TYR A 224 -8.24 -22.15 -3.80
C TYR A 224 -7.78 -23.20 -4.81
N ILE A 225 -7.12 -22.72 -5.87
CA ILE A 225 -6.39 -23.52 -6.84
C ILE A 225 -4.95 -22.97 -6.89
N ILE A 226 -3.99 -23.76 -6.43
CA ILE A 226 -2.57 -23.39 -6.41
C ILE A 226 -1.83 -24.34 -7.36
N ASP A 227 -1.79 -23.98 -8.65
CA ASP A 227 -1.32 -24.88 -9.72
C ASP A 227 0.12 -25.35 -9.48
N HIS A 228 1.01 -24.48 -8.98
CA HIS A 228 2.43 -24.81 -8.73
C HIS A 228 2.67 -25.72 -7.51
N GLN A 229 1.66 -25.94 -6.67
CA GLN A 229 1.66 -26.99 -5.63
C GLN A 229 0.73 -28.17 -5.99
N ASN A 230 0.05 -28.12 -7.15
CA ASN A 230 -1.04 -29.03 -7.54
C ASN A 230 -2.17 -29.14 -6.49
N ILE A 231 -2.44 -28.07 -5.75
CA ILE A 231 -3.49 -28.03 -4.72
C ILE A 231 -4.79 -27.49 -5.31
N LYS A 232 -5.89 -28.20 -5.04
CA LYS A 232 -7.27 -27.74 -5.27
C LYS A 232 -8.07 -28.08 -4.03
N VAL A 233 -8.75 -27.09 -3.45
CA VAL A 233 -9.40 -27.23 -2.14
C VAL A 233 -10.77 -26.57 -2.14
N THR A 234 -11.77 -27.19 -1.52
CA THR A 234 -13.09 -26.58 -1.33
C THR A 234 -13.12 -25.62 -0.15
N PHE A 235 -14.14 -24.78 -0.05
CA PHE A 235 -14.33 -23.92 1.13
C PHE A 235 -14.35 -24.70 2.44
N ASN A 236 -15.08 -25.83 2.50
CA ASN A 236 -15.15 -26.66 3.72
C ASN A 236 -13.77 -27.22 4.13
N GLN A 237 -13.02 -27.77 3.16
CA GLN A 237 -11.67 -28.28 3.41
C GLN A 237 -10.71 -27.18 3.88
N PHE A 238 -10.80 -25.98 3.29
CA PHE A 238 -9.99 -24.84 3.72
C PHE A 238 -10.39 -24.35 5.13
N ASP A 239 -11.69 -24.29 5.44
CA ASP A 239 -12.17 -23.88 6.77
C ASP A 239 -11.70 -24.83 7.87
N VAL A 240 -11.71 -26.16 7.62
CA VAL A 240 -11.12 -27.17 8.53
C VAL A 240 -9.64 -26.92 8.77
N HIS A 241 -8.85 -26.64 7.72
CA HIS A 241 -7.42 -26.34 7.87
C HIS A 241 -7.21 -25.03 8.65
N VAL A 242 -8.04 -24.01 8.39
CA VAL A 242 -8.01 -22.73 9.10
C VAL A 242 -8.39 -22.90 10.58
N ASN A 243 -9.39 -23.71 10.93
CA ASN A 243 -9.76 -23.99 12.32
C ASN A 243 -8.63 -24.72 13.07
N LYS A 244 -8.07 -25.79 12.49
CA LYS A 244 -6.98 -26.57 13.09
C LYS A 244 -5.72 -25.72 13.28
N MET A 245 -5.38 -24.86 12.32
CA MET A 245 -4.26 -23.91 12.46
C MET A 245 -4.57 -22.81 13.50
N ALA A 246 -5.78 -22.24 13.51
CA ALA A 246 -6.15 -21.18 14.44
C ALA A 246 -6.19 -21.68 15.90
N TYR A 247 -6.66 -22.91 16.11
CA TYR A 247 -6.51 -23.62 17.38
C TYR A 247 -5.03 -23.77 17.75
N SER A 248 -4.18 -24.30 16.86
CA SER A 248 -2.75 -24.43 17.14
C SER A 248 -2.09 -23.09 17.51
N LEU A 249 -2.42 -22.00 16.83
CA LEU A 249 -1.86 -20.68 17.09
C LEU A 249 -2.23 -20.16 18.50
N LYS A 250 -3.48 -20.34 18.96
CA LYS A 250 -3.89 -19.87 20.31
C LYS A 250 -3.62 -20.86 21.43
N ASN A 251 -3.89 -22.14 21.21
CA ASN A 251 -3.86 -23.17 22.27
C ASN A 251 -2.51 -23.87 22.39
N ASN A 252 -1.79 -24.11 21.28
CA ASN A 252 -0.49 -24.79 21.31
C ASN A 252 0.68 -23.79 21.37
N LEU A 253 0.57 -22.65 20.69
CA LEU A 253 1.59 -21.56 20.69
C LEU A 253 1.24 -20.40 21.64
N ASN A 254 0.12 -20.44 22.35
CA ASN A 254 -0.30 -19.45 23.36
C ASN A 254 -0.35 -17.98 22.86
N LEU A 255 -0.64 -17.76 21.57
CA LEU A 255 -0.75 -16.41 20.99
C LEU A 255 -2.10 -15.75 21.35
N GLN A 256 -2.04 -14.46 21.71
CA GLN A 256 -3.16 -13.68 22.24
C GLN A 256 -3.69 -12.67 21.22
N ASN A 257 -4.92 -12.19 21.41
CA ASN A 257 -5.52 -11.19 20.50
C ASN A 257 -4.60 -9.95 20.37
N GLY A 258 -4.40 -9.48 19.14
CA GLY A 258 -3.50 -8.36 18.84
C GLY A 258 -2.01 -8.71 18.73
N ASP A 259 -1.62 -9.98 18.94
CA ASP A 259 -0.25 -10.45 18.70
C ASP A 259 0.07 -10.55 17.21
N LYS A 260 1.33 -10.30 16.85
CA LYS A 260 1.77 -10.18 15.46
C LYS A 260 2.38 -11.49 14.99
N ILE A 261 1.83 -12.04 13.91
CA ILE A 261 2.40 -13.18 13.17
C ILE A 261 2.89 -12.69 11.81
N ALA A 262 4.19 -12.83 11.56
CA ALA A 262 4.77 -12.49 10.27
C ALA A 262 4.71 -13.70 9.33
N ILE A 263 4.48 -13.42 8.04
CA ILE A 263 4.59 -14.42 6.98
C ILE A 263 5.65 -13.94 5.99
N TRP A 264 6.70 -14.73 5.80
CA TRP A 264 7.85 -14.39 4.96
C TRP A 264 8.14 -15.57 4.02
N SER A 265 7.43 -15.59 2.90
CA SER A 265 7.35 -16.71 1.97
C SER A 265 6.97 -16.20 0.57
N GLY A 266 7.16 -17.02 -0.46
CA GLY A 266 6.44 -16.87 -1.72
C GLY A 266 4.97 -17.23 -1.58
N ASN A 267 4.23 -17.11 -2.69
CA ASN A 267 2.83 -17.52 -2.80
C ASN A 267 2.72 -19.03 -2.58
N CYS A 268 2.03 -19.44 -1.52
CA CYS A 268 1.76 -20.84 -1.24
C CYS A 268 0.41 -21.04 -0.55
N TYR A 269 -0.06 -22.28 -0.47
CA TYR A 269 -1.30 -22.63 0.20
C TYR A 269 -1.22 -22.41 1.73
N GLU A 270 -0.05 -22.67 2.29
CA GLU A 270 0.27 -22.57 3.70
C GLU A 270 0.19 -21.10 4.18
N TRP A 271 0.57 -20.15 3.32
CA TRP A 271 0.33 -18.71 3.52
C TRP A 271 -1.17 -18.44 3.71
N LEU A 272 -2.01 -18.91 2.80
CA LEU A 272 -3.45 -18.63 2.79
C LEU A 272 -4.13 -19.17 4.05
N VAL A 273 -3.79 -20.40 4.45
CA VAL A 273 -4.29 -21.03 5.68
C VAL A 273 -3.79 -20.28 6.91
N ALA A 274 -2.50 -19.97 7.01
CA ALA A 274 -1.95 -19.23 8.16
C ALA A 274 -2.55 -17.82 8.31
N GLN A 275 -2.74 -17.11 7.19
CA GLN A 275 -3.32 -15.79 7.16
C GLN A 275 -4.78 -15.80 7.67
N HIS A 276 -5.61 -16.74 7.19
CA HIS A 276 -7.01 -16.83 7.64
C HIS A 276 -7.13 -17.39 9.06
N ALA A 277 -6.22 -18.27 9.46
CA ALA A 277 -6.13 -18.77 10.83
C ALA A 277 -5.76 -17.66 11.82
N ALA A 278 -4.80 -16.80 11.45
CA ALA A 278 -4.46 -15.60 12.20
C ALA A 278 -5.67 -14.67 12.34
N PHE A 279 -6.37 -14.37 11.24
CA PHE A 279 -7.60 -13.56 11.28
C PHE A 279 -8.69 -14.15 12.18
N ARG A 280 -8.93 -15.47 12.13
CA ARG A 280 -9.91 -16.16 12.99
C ARG A 280 -9.47 -16.25 14.45
N ALA A 281 -8.15 -16.23 14.72
CA ALA A 281 -7.59 -16.23 16.06
C ALA A 281 -7.52 -14.83 16.70
N GLY A 282 -7.73 -13.74 15.94
CA GLY A 282 -7.56 -12.36 16.41
C GLY A 282 -6.10 -11.89 16.37
N LEU A 283 -5.27 -12.49 15.52
CA LEU A 283 -3.85 -12.17 15.35
C LEU A 283 -3.63 -11.24 14.16
N VAL A 284 -2.65 -10.34 14.30
CA VAL A 284 -2.32 -9.33 13.30
C VAL A 284 -1.30 -9.90 12.31
N VAL A 285 -1.71 -10.10 11.05
CA VAL A 285 -0.83 -10.62 10.00
C VAL A 285 0.14 -9.55 9.54
N CYS A 286 1.44 -9.85 9.56
CA CYS A 286 2.52 -8.99 9.11
C CYS A 286 3.17 -9.59 7.84
N PRO A 287 2.58 -9.36 6.65
CA PRO A 287 3.09 -9.94 5.42
C PRO A 287 4.39 -9.28 4.97
N LEU A 288 5.45 -10.07 4.81
CA LEU A 288 6.79 -9.61 4.45
C LEU A 288 7.17 -10.08 3.05
N SER A 289 7.94 -9.27 2.31
CA SER A 289 8.37 -9.67 0.97
C SER A 289 9.40 -10.81 1.06
N PRO A 290 9.23 -11.92 0.30
CA PRO A 290 10.17 -13.02 0.31
C PRO A 290 11.57 -12.61 -0.15
N LEU A 291 11.70 -11.50 -0.87
CA LEU A 291 12.97 -10.99 -1.39
C LEU A 291 13.82 -10.24 -0.34
N TYR A 292 13.24 -9.88 0.81
CA TYR A 292 13.92 -9.14 1.87
C TYR A 292 15.26 -9.78 2.26
N LYS A 293 16.24 -8.92 2.52
CA LYS A 293 17.56 -9.25 3.08
C LYS A 293 17.61 -8.90 4.56
N GLN A 294 18.71 -9.27 5.21
CA GLN A 294 18.80 -9.38 6.67
C GLN A 294 18.45 -8.08 7.42
N ASN A 295 18.81 -6.91 6.86
CA ASN A 295 18.50 -5.61 7.47
C ASN A 295 17.00 -5.27 7.38
N GLU A 296 16.34 -5.61 6.27
CA GLU A 296 14.93 -5.34 6.03
C GLU A 296 14.05 -6.26 6.88
N LEU A 297 14.41 -7.55 6.93
CA LEU A 297 13.79 -8.55 7.78
C LEU A 297 13.94 -8.19 9.27
N SER A 298 15.16 -7.87 9.72
CA SER A 298 15.43 -7.44 11.09
C SER A 298 14.63 -6.19 11.46
N TYR A 299 14.55 -5.20 10.56
CA TYR A 299 13.75 -4.01 10.79
C TYR A 299 12.25 -4.34 10.91
N ALA A 300 11.71 -5.13 9.99
CA ALA A 300 10.29 -5.47 9.95
C ALA A 300 9.86 -6.27 11.19
N LEU A 301 10.58 -7.35 11.53
CA LEU A 301 10.27 -8.21 12.69
C LEU A 301 10.31 -7.42 14.00
N LYS A 302 11.31 -6.55 14.18
CA LYS A 302 11.42 -5.71 15.37
C LYS A 302 10.35 -4.62 15.42
N LYS A 303 10.13 -3.86 14.33
CA LYS A 303 9.18 -2.73 14.33
C LYS A 303 7.71 -3.17 14.34
N ALA A 304 7.40 -4.39 13.92
CA ALA A 304 6.06 -4.96 14.08
C ALA A 304 5.85 -5.64 15.44
N ASN A 305 6.89 -5.84 16.26
CA ASN A 305 6.81 -6.59 17.52
C ASN A 305 6.23 -8.02 17.31
N VAL A 306 6.85 -8.76 16.39
CA VAL A 306 6.40 -10.07 15.94
C VAL A 306 6.67 -11.16 16.99
N LYS A 307 5.67 -12.00 17.29
CA LYS A 307 5.79 -13.15 18.21
C LYS A 307 5.94 -14.50 17.52
N ALA A 308 5.42 -14.65 16.30
CA ALA A 308 5.54 -15.86 15.49
C ALA A 308 5.91 -15.52 14.03
N LEU A 309 6.75 -16.33 13.38
CA LEU A 309 7.17 -16.15 12.00
C LEU A 309 6.95 -17.45 11.20
N LEU A 310 6.10 -17.39 10.18
CA LEU A 310 5.96 -18.44 9.17
C LEU A 310 7.01 -18.21 8.07
N LEU A 311 7.90 -19.18 7.85
CA LEU A 311 8.98 -19.12 6.86
C LEU A 311 9.30 -20.48 6.23
N PRO A 312 9.92 -20.51 5.02
CA PRO A 312 10.53 -21.70 4.46
C PRO A 312 11.67 -22.26 5.34
N GLY A 313 11.73 -23.58 5.51
CA GLY A 313 12.81 -24.28 6.21
C GLY A 313 14.04 -24.55 5.33
N CYS A 314 15.01 -25.28 5.88
CA CYS A 314 16.19 -25.69 5.13
C CYS A 314 15.80 -26.68 4.03
N GLU A 315 16.43 -26.59 2.85
CA GLU A 315 16.13 -27.42 1.67
C GLU A 315 14.68 -27.28 1.15
N SER A 316 13.97 -26.20 1.54
CA SER A 316 12.65 -25.84 1.02
C SER A 316 12.64 -25.73 -0.51
N LYS A 317 11.51 -26.09 -1.11
CA LYS A 317 11.22 -25.87 -2.55
C LYS A 317 11.28 -24.38 -2.93
N GLN A 318 11.08 -23.49 -1.95
CA GLN A 318 11.15 -22.04 -2.09
C GLN A 318 12.57 -21.46 -2.06
N SER A 319 13.62 -22.27 -1.82
CA SER A 319 15.02 -21.81 -1.80
C SER A 319 15.50 -21.17 -3.12
N SER A 320 14.74 -21.38 -4.21
CA SER A 320 14.92 -20.72 -5.51
C SER A 320 14.49 -19.24 -5.53
N ILE A 321 13.69 -18.80 -4.56
CA ILE A 321 13.20 -17.41 -4.42
C ILE A 321 14.19 -16.56 -3.60
N ASN A 322 14.67 -17.11 -2.48
CA ASN A 322 15.63 -16.46 -1.59
C ASN A 322 16.36 -17.51 -0.75
N ASP A 323 17.56 -17.16 -0.30
CA ASP A 323 18.24 -17.83 0.83
C ASP A 323 17.55 -17.40 2.14
N PHE A 324 16.29 -17.82 2.33
CA PHE A 324 15.51 -17.50 3.54
C PHE A 324 16.29 -17.87 4.80
N HIS A 325 16.96 -19.02 4.76
CA HIS A 325 17.71 -19.55 5.88
C HIS A 325 18.94 -18.69 6.23
N GLY A 326 19.86 -18.48 5.29
CA GLY A 326 21.07 -17.71 5.52
C GLY A 326 20.82 -16.21 5.65
N VAL A 327 19.68 -15.68 5.15
CA VAL A 327 19.23 -14.31 5.48
C VAL A 327 18.74 -14.22 6.92
N PHE A 328 17.98 -15.21 7.43
CA PHE A 328 17.57 -15.24 8.84
C PHE A 328 18.78 -15.36 9.77
N GLN A 329 19.75 -16.24 9.49
CA GLN A 329 20.99 -16.35 10.28
C GLN A 329 21.80 -15.05 10.36
N LYS A 330 21.79 -14.24 9.30
CA LYS A 330 22.52 -12.95 9.21
C LYS A 330 21.72 -11.77 9.77
N SER A 331 20.51 -12.02 10.29
CA SER A 331 19.65 -11.00 10.89
C SER A 331 20.01 -10.74 12.35
N GLU A 332 19.46 -9.68 12.95
CA GLU A 332 19.74 -9.25 14.33
C GLU A 332 19.04 -10.14 15.37
N LEU A 333 19.39 -11.43 15.40
CA LEU A 333 18.68 -12.47 16.17
C LEU A 333 18.57 -12.17 17.67
N ASP A 334 19.58 -11.54 18.29
CA ASP A 334 19.56 -11.16 19.71
C ASP A 334 18.51 -10.09 20.05
N GLU A 335 18.16 -9.23 19.09
CA GLU A 335 17.10 -8.24 19.25
C GLU A 335 15.74 -8.82 18.83
N ILE A 336 15.71 -9.66 17.79
CA ILE A 336 14.50 -10.33 17.29
C ILE A 336 13.90 -11.27 18.35
N LYS A 337 14.73 -12.11 18.99
CA LYS A 337 14.31 -13.13 19.97
C LYS A 337 13.74 -12.58 21.28
N LYS A 338 13.80 -11.26 21.50
CA LYS A 338 13.14 -10.60 22.64
C LYS A 338 11.61 -10.68 22.54
N ASN A 339 11.09 -10.74 21.31
CA ASN A 339 9.66 -10.77 21.01
C ASN A 339 9.27 -12.02 20.20
N LEU A 340 10.06 -12.37 19.18
CA LEU A 340 9.81 -13.54 18.32
C LEU A 340 10.19 -14.81 19.08
N LYS A 341 9.18 -15.65 19.38
CA LYS A 341 9.37 -16.94 20.07
C LYS A 341 9.25 -18.12 19.12
N HIS A 342 8.22 -18.12 18.27
CA HIS A 342 7.83 -19.30 17.49
C HIS A 342 8.25 -19.14 16.03
N LEU A 343 8.98 -20.12 15.49
CA LEU A 343 9.27 -20.26 14.07
C LEU A 343 8.42 -21.40 13.51
N ILE A 344 7.65 -21.15 12.47
CA ILE A 344 6.78 -22.14 11.84
C ILE A 344 7.34 -22.41 10.45
N LEU A 345 7.84 -23.63 10.23
CA LEU A 345 8.44 -24.04 8.96
C LEU A 345 7.35 -24.52 7.99
N ILE A 346 7.25 -23.88 6.83
CA ILE A 346 6.28 -24.21 5.76
C ILE A 346 6.58 -25.59 5.16
N ASP A 347 7.82 -25.77 4.75
CA ASP A 347 8.37 -27.00 4.16
C ASP A 347 9.89 -27.05 4.40
N GLY A 348 10.54 -28.15 4.02
CA GLY A 348 11.94 -28.39 4.32
C GLY A 348 12.15 -28.94 5.73
N ASN A 349 13.35 -28.76 6.30
CA ASN A 349 13.72 -29.27 7.62
C ASN A 349 14.36 -28.20 8.53
N ASN A 350 14.60 -28.59 9.79
CA ASN A 350 15.17 -27.76 10.85
C ASN A 350 16.65 -28.08 11.17
N SER A 351 17.39 -28.72 10.24
CA SER A 351 18.70 -29.36 10.46
C SER A 351 19.89 -28.39 10.68
N ILE A 352 19.69 -27.30 11.43
CA ILE A 352 20.62 -26.17 11.55
C ILE A 352 20.90 -25.87 13.05
N PRO A 353 22.16 -25.63 13.45
CA PRO A 353 22.51 -25.33 14.85
C PRO A 353 21.95 -24.01 15.43
N ASN A 354 21.50 -23.03 14.61
CA ASN A 354 21.23 -21.65 15.04
C ASN A 354 19.74 -21.24 15.10
N PHE A 355 18.83 -22.18 15.37
CA PHE A 355 17.50 -21.84 15.90
C PHE A 355 17.45 -21.74 17.43
N GLN A 356 18.62 -21.66 18.10
CA GLN A 356 18.72 -21.52 19.56
C GLN A 356 17.97 -20.28 20.07
N GLY A 357 17.09 -20.50 21.06
CA GLY A 357 16.24 -19.46 21.63
C GLY A 357 14.88 -19.29 20.95
N PHE A 358 14.58 -20.07 19.91
CA PHE A 358 13.27 -20.14 19.27
C PHE A 358 12.63 -21.51 19.45
N GLU A 359 11.30 -21.54 19.57
CA GLU A 359 10.50 -22.76 19.46
C GLU A 359 10.23 -23.03 17.98
N VAL A 360 10.68 -24.17 17.46
CA VAL A 360 10.52 -24.53 16.03
C VAL A 360 9.37 -25.52 15.86
N HIS A 361 8.40 -25.13 15.05
CA HIS A 361 7.19 -25.87 14.71
C HIS A 361 7.18 -26.19 13.21
N PHE A 362 6.51 -27.25 12.81
CA PHE A 362 6.29 -27.60 11.40
C PHE A 362 4.82 -27.39 11.03
N PHE A 363 4.56 -26.80 9.86
CA PHE A 363 3.23 -26.35 9.46
C PHE A 363 2.21 -27.50 9.34
N ASP A 364 2.63 -28.64 8.80
CA ASP A 364 1.84 -29.87 8.74
C ASP A 364 1.47 -30.39 10.13
N LYS A 365 2.43 -30.38 11.08
CA LYS A 365 2.21 -30.83 12.46
C LYS A 365 1.26 -29.94 13.24
N LEU A 366 1.20 -28.64 12.93
CA LEU A 366 0.17 -27.75 13.46
C LEU A 366 -1.25 -28.03 12.88
N LEU A 367 -1.38 -28.84 11.82
CA LEU A 367 -2.66 -29.32 11.26
C LEU A 367 -3.03 -30.76 11.68
N GLU A 368 -2.14 -31.51 12.34
CA GLU A 368 -2.41 -32.88 12.83
C GLU A 368 -3.25 -32.94 14.11
N ASN A 369 -3.68 -31.81 14.66
CA ASN A 369 -4.53 -31.72 15.86
C ASN A 369 -6.03 -31.77 15.51
N ASP A 370 -6.88 -32.28 16.41
CA ASP A 370 -8.36 -32.29 16.27
C ASP A 370 -9.06 -31.20 17.10
N GLY A 371 -8.32 -30.18 17.51
CA GLY A 371 -8.83 -29.02 18.24
C GLY A 371 -9.59 -28.06 17.32
N ASN A 372 -10.50 -27.30 17.93
CA ASN A 372 -11.22 -26.19 17.31
C ASN A 372 -11.24 -25.01 18.28
N LEU A 373 -11.17 -23.77 17.76
CA LEU A 373 -11.35 -22.59 18.59
C LEU A 373 -12.76 -22.55 19.18
N SER A 374 -12.87 -22.26 20.47
CA SER A 374 -14.15 -22.06 21.14
C SER A 374 -14.90 -20.86 20.55
N GLU A 375 -16.23 -20.88 20.63
CA GLU A 375 -17.04 -19.73 20.20
C GLU A 375 -16.70 -18.46 21.00
N GLU A 376 -16.30 -18.58 22.28
CA GLU A 376 -15.75 -17.47 23.05
C GLU A 376 -14.47 -16.89 22.43
N ALA A 377 -13.52 -17.77 22.04
CA ALA A 377 -12.28 -17.34 21.40
C ALA A 377 -12.51 -16.68 20.02
N LYS A 378 -13.53 -17.12 19.26
CA LYS A 378 -13.96 -16.46 18.02
C LYS A 378 -14.62 -15.11 18.29
N ASN A 379 -15.63 -15.07 19.17
CA ASN A 379 -16.38 -13.86 19.51
C ASN A 379 -15.54 -12.80 20.26
N SER A 380 -14.35 -13.16 20.75
CA SER A 380 -13.35 -12.21 21.26
C SER A 380 -12.69 -11.33 20.17
N VAL A 381 -12.98 -11.59 18.89
CA VAL A 381 -12.46 -10.83 17.73
C VAL A 381 -13.59 -10.00 17.13
N THR A 382 -13.36 -8.70 16.95
CA THR A 382 -14.35 -7.75 16.43
C THR A 382 -13.95 -7.19 15.06
N SER A 383 -14.82 -6.41 14.42
CA SER A 383 -14.50 -5.82 13.12
C SER A 383 -13.50 -4.66 13.21
N ASP A 384 -13.48 -3.91 14.32
CA ASP A 384 -12.57 -2.77 14.47
C ASP A 384 -11.15 -3.19 14.89
N ASP A 385 -10.96 -4.45 15.33
CA ASP A 385 -9.65 -4.99 15.66
C ASP A 385 -8.68 -4.99 14.46
N PRO A 386 -7.37 -4.73 14.70
CA PRO A 386 -6.37 -4.80 13.64
C PRO A 386 -6.22 -6.23 13.13
N ALA A 387 -6.41 -6.41 11.82
CA ALA A 387 -6.25 -7.68 11.13
C ALA A 387 -4.85 -7.83 10.51
N ALA A 388 -4.27 -6.73 10.00
CA ALA A 388 -2.98 -6.78 9.30
C ALA A 388 -2.15 -5.49 9.47
N LEU A 389 -0.84 -5.63 9.27
CA LEU A 389 0.16 -4.57 9.41
C LEU A 389 1.11 -4.56 8.20
N PHE A 390 0.98 -3.55 7.33
CA PHE A 390 1.73 -3.46 6.07
C PHE A 390 2.87 -2.43 6.15
N PHE A 391 4.10 -2.85 5.85
CA PHE A 391 5.23 -1.91 5.74
C PHE A 391 5.18 -1.13 4.43
N THR A 392 4.95 0.18 4.56
CA THR A 392 4.88 1.14 3.45
C THR A 392 6.21 1.87 3.29
N SER A 393 6.80 1.83 2.09
CA SER A 393 8.02 2.56 1.77
C SER A 393 7.75 4.07 1.64
N GLY A 394 8.27 4.86 2.58
CA GLY A 394 8.24 6.31 2.49
C GLY A 394 9.35 6.84 1.59
N THR A 395 9.08 7.89 0.81
CA THR A 395 10.06 8.48 -0.13
C THR A 395 11.32 9.07 0.52
N THR A 396 11.32 9.24 1.86
CA THR A 396 12.37 9.95 2.61
C THR A 396 12.64 9.35 4.01
N GLY A 397 12.37 8.06 4.25
CA GLY A 397 12.55 7.48 5.59
C GLY A 397 12.29 5.97 5.69
N LYS A 398 12.56 5.39 6.87
CA LYS A 398 12.35 3.95 7.14
C LYS A 398 10.87 3.55 6.93
N PRO A 399 10.56 2.31 6.47
CA PRO A 399 9.20 1.91 6.15
C PRO A 399 8.25 1.98 7.34
N LYS A 400 7.05 2.54 7.16
CA LYS A 400 6.04 2.65 8.23
C LYS A 400 5.04 1.52 8.16
N GLY A 401 4.80 0.83 9.27
CA GLY A 401 3.74 -0.17 9.38
C GLY A 401 2.36 0.50 9.47
N ALA A 402 1.52 0.36 8.45
CA ALA A 402 0.14 0.82 8.43
C ALA A 402 -0.80 -0.29 8.93
N LEU A 403 -1.61 0.01 9.95
CA LEU A 403 -2.59 -0.92 10.54
C LEU A 403 -3.91 -0.92 9.77
N ILE A 404 -4.40 -2.11 9.44
CA ILE A 404 -5.65 -2.35 8.72
C ILE A 404 -6.57 -3.21 9.60
N SER A 405 -7.82 -2.79 9.83
CA SER A 405 -8.81 -3.57 10.61
C SER A 405 -9.61 -4.56 9.75
N HIS A 406 -10.26 -5.53 10.38
CA HIS A 406 -11.18 -6.43 9.68
C HIS A 406 -12.30 -5.67 8.96
N TYR A 407 -12.82 -4.60 9.55
CA TYR A 407 -13.85 -3.72 8.98
C TYR A 407 -13.38 -3.06 7.68
N HIS A 408 -12.14 -2.56 7.66
CA HIS A 408 -11.51 -2.04 6.45
C HIS A 408 -11.44 -3.12 5.37
N MET A 409 -10.92 -4.31 5.71
CA MET A 409 -10.77 -5.42 4.76
C MET A 409 -12.12 -5.84 4.18
N SER A 410 -13.07 -6.20 5.05
CA SER A 410 -14.43 -6.66 4.72
C SER A 410 -15.16 -5.71 3.77
N ASN A 411 -15.12 -4.40 4.05
CA ASN A 411 -15.89 -3.44 3.25
C ASN A 411 -15.19 -3.08 1.93
N ASN A 412 -13.85 -2.97 1.89
CA ASN A 412 -13.14 -2.85 0.60
C ASN A 412 -13.42 -4.06 -0.30
N MET A 413 -13.30 -5.26 0.26
CA MET A 413 -13.60 -6.54 -0.38
C MET A 413 -15.03 -6.54 -0.98
N LYS A 414 -16.06 -6.24 -0.18
CA LYS A 414 -17.46 -6.17 -0.61
C LYS A 414 -17.69 -5.17 -1.74
N PHE A 415 -17.26 -3.93 -1.58
CA PHE A 415 -17.55 -2.87 -2.57
C PHE A 415 -16.67 -2.95 -3.82
N ALA A 416 -15.52 -3.63 -3.77
CA ALA A 416 -14.74 -3.99 -4.95
C ALA A 416 -15.48 -4.99 -5.86
N LEU A 417 -16.09 -6.05 -5.29
CA LEU A 417 -16.89 -6.99 -6.09
C LEU A 417 -18.03 -6.31 -6.83
N ALA A 418 -18.75 -5.43 -6.14
CA ALA A 418 -19.91 -4.70 -6.66
C ALA A 418 -19.62 -3.84 -7.90
N LYS A 419 -18.34 -3.64 -8.27
CA LYS A 419 -17.91 -2.93 -9.49
C LYS A 419 -17.55 -3.85 -10.68
N GLY A 420 -17.72 -5.17 -10.57
CA GLY A 420 -17.73 -6.06 -11.75
C GLY A 420 -17.03 -7.42 -11.63
N LEU A 421 -16.54 -7.82 -10.46
CA LEU A 421 -15.96 -9.17 -10.28
C LEU A 421 -17.08 -10.21 -10.07
N SER A 422 -17.37 -10.98 -11.12
CA SER A 422 -18.33 -12.07 -11.07
C SER A 422 -17.75 -13.31 -10.38
N LEU A 423 -18.36 -13.75 -9.28
CA LEU A 423 -17.97 -14.93 -8.50
C LEU A 423 -18.38 -16.29 -9.14
N ASN A 424 -18.49 -16.36 -10.48
CA ASN A 424 -18.87 -17.58 -11.19
C ASN A 424 -17.76 -18.66 -11.21
N GLY A 425 -16.61 -18.40 -10.59
CA GLY A 425 -15.50 -19.33 -10.38
C GLY A 425 -14.29 -18.64 -9.72
N PRO A 426 -13.20 -19.38 -9.42
CA PRO A 426 -11.98 -18.80 -8.85
C PRO A 426 -11.32 -17.77 -9.76
N VAL A 427 -10.96 -16.60 -9.22
CA VAL A 427 -10.35 -15.49 -9.96
C VAL A 427 -8.84 -15.68 -10.08
N SER A 428 -8.27 -15.44 -11.26
CA SER A 428 -6.81 -15.49 -11.46
C SER A 428 -6.11 -14.34 -10.73
N VAL A 429 -5.15 -14.64 -9.85
CA VAL A 429 -4.35 -13.65 -9.12
C VAL A 429 -2.86 -13.92 -9.36
N PRO A 430 -2.21 -13.19 -10.30
CA PRO A 430 -0.79 -13.33 -10.61
C PRO A 430 0.08 -12.35 -9.82
N LEU A 431 -0.38 -11.92 -8.63
CA LEU A 431 0.28 -10.89 -7.82
C LEU A 431 0.75 -11.47 -6.47
N PRO A 432 1.90 -11.05 -5.94
CA PRO A 432 2.44 -11.63 -4.71
C PRO A 432 1.56 -11.41 -3.49
N LEU A 433 1.27 -12.46 -2.72
CA LEU A 433 0.42 -12.43 -1.53
C LEU A 433 0.92 -11.47 -0.43
N PHE A 434 2.22 -11.14 -0.41
CA PHE A 434 2.74 -10.14 0.52
C PHE A 434 2.27 -8.71 0.23
N HIS A 435 1.79 -8.43 -1.00
CA HIS A 435 1.31 -7.11 -1.39
C HIS A 435 -0.18 -6.95 -1.09
N ALA A 436 -0.57 -5.79 -0.53
CA ALA A 436 -1.93 -5.51 -0.05
C ALA A 436 -3.06 -5.85 -1.04
N PHE A 437 -2.86 -5.63 -2.35
CA PHE A 437 -3.88 -6.00 -3.34
C PHE A 437 -4.19 -7.51 -3.33
N ALA A 438 -3.17 -8.37 -3.29
CA ALA A 438 -3.37 -9.81 -3.26
C ALA A 438 -3.71 -10.29 -1.84
N GLY A 439 -2.89 -9.93 -0.84
CA GLY A 439 -3.02 -10.39 0.54
C GLY A 439 -4.18 -9.81 1.35
N ILE A 440 -4.81 -8.70 0.92
CA ILE A 440 -6.08 -8.21 1.48
C ILE A 440 -7.22 -8.38 0.48
N GLY A 441 -7.05 -7.85 -0.73
CA GLY A 441 -8.17 -7.64 -1.65
C GLY A 441 -8.65 -8.90 -2.37
N ALA A 442 -7.75 -9.84 -2.66
CA ALA A 442 -8.05 -10.98 -3.52
C ALA A 442 -7.98 -12.34 -2.78
N SER A 443 -7.02 -12.53 -1.86
CA SER A 443 -6.82 -13.79 -1.15
C SER A 443 -7.95 -14.18 -0.20
N VAL A 444 -8.87 -13.26 0.09
CA VAL A 444 -10.11 -13.49 0.84
C VAL A 444 -11.26 -14.05 -0.02
N TYR A 445 -11.00 -14.28 -1.30
CA TYR A 445 -11.94 -14.88 -2.26
C TYR A 445 -11.40 -16.19 -2.84
N PRO A 446 -12.27 -16.98 -3.53
CA PRO A 446 -11.81 -18.05 -4.38
C PRO A 446 -10.84 -17.53 -5.44
N ILE A 447 -9.58 -17.96 -5.36
CA ILE A 447 -8.53 -17.52 -6.29
C ILE A 447 -7.73 -18.68 -6.85
N LYS A 448 -7.19 -18.42 -8.05
CA LYS A 448 -6.27 -19.29 -8.73
C LYS A 448 -4.88 -18.64 -8.82
N HIS A 449 -3.90 -19.23 -8.15
CA HIS A 449 -2.48 -18.90 -8.31
C HIS A 449 -1.82 -19.86 -9.30
N TYR A 450 -0.95 -19.29 -10.14
CA TYR A 450 -0.20 -20.00 -11.18
C TYR A 450 1.32 -20.05 -10.92
N ARG A 451 1.82 -19.26 -9.96
CA ARG A 451 3.26 -19.05 -9.71
C ARG A 451 3.58 -18.78 -8.23
N PRO A 452 4.78 -19.16 -7.75
CA PRO A 452 5.27 -18.84 -6.40
C PRO A 452 5.53 -17.35 -6.12
N ILE A 453 5.50 -16.49 -7.14
CA ILE A 453 5.57 -15.03 -7.05
C ILE A 453 4.55 -14.46 -8.04
#